data_AF-A0A4S8M9Q8-F1
#
_entry.id   AF-A0A4S8M9Q8-F1
#
_cell.length_a   1.000
_cell.length_b   1.000
_cell.length_c   1.000
_cell.angle_alpha   90.00
_cell.angle_beta   90.00
_cell.angle_gamma   90.00
#
_symmetry.space_group_name_H-M   'P 1'
#
loop_
_entity.id
_entity.type
_entity.pdbx_description
1 polymer ?
#
loop_
_entity_poly.entity_id
_entity_poly.type
_entity_poly.pdbx_seq_one_letter_code
_entity_poly.pdbx_strand_id
1 'polypeptide(L)'
;MPSSPPTPKSNAQEPHSPRSSPVPTGVQGDLELELLGLAGALYNLGTTVINDTSKDSNQPHGSKPVGLKVNEVIESLNSVDNLARAPSLNTMVPMQILLDIDDAKNLTQITRERLERAATENQFMNGKIHAVQAYHEYLNQALSVNFPELAESLW
;
A
#
# COMPACT_ATOMS: atom_id res chain seq x y z
N MET A 1 -1.47 16.24 -54.47
CA MET A 1 -2.35 16.59 -53.33
C MET A 1 -1.96 15.72 -52.14
N PRO A 2 -1.91 16.29 -50.93
CA PRO A 2 -1.09 15.81 -49.82
C PRO A 2 -1.80 14.74 -48.96
N SER A 3 -1.00 13.79 -48.45
CA SER A 3 -1.38 12.77 -47.48
C SER A 3 -1.59 13.38 -46.09
N SER A 4 -2.76 13.15 -45.51
CA SER A 4 -3.10 13.56 -44.14
C SER A 4 -2.23 12.86 -43.07
N PRO A 5 -1.87 13.52 -41.96
CA PRO A 5 -1.09 12.92 -40.89
C PRO A 5 -1.95 12.01 -39.99
N PRO A 6 -1.38 10.98 -39.35
CA PRO A 6 -2.12 10.13 -38.42
C PRO A 6 -2.42 10.89 -37.12
N THR A 7 -3.72 10.96 -36.78
CA THR A 7 -4.23 11.48 -35.50
C THR A 7 -3.70 10.69 -34.31
N PRO A 8 -3.34 11.35 -33.20
CA PRO A 8 -2.95 10.67 -31.96
C PRO A 8 -4.16 9.94 -31.37
N LYS A 9 -3.97 8.67 -31.01
CA LYS A 9 -4.98 7.86 -30.33
C LYS A 9 -5.31 8.54 -28.99
N SER A 10 -6.50 9.11 -28.91
CA SER A 10 -7.13 9.57 -27.69
C SER A 10 -7.07 8.46 -26.64
N ASN A 11 -6.35 8.73 -25.55
CA ASN A 11 -6.28 7.88 -24.38
C ASN A 11 -7.71 7.68 -23.88
N ALA A 12 -8.27 6.48 -24.06
CA ALA A 12 -9.58 6.13 -23.57
C ALA A 12 -9.52 6.19 -22.03
N GLN A 13 -10.17 7.20 -21.50
CA GLN A 13 -10.39 7.41 -20.09
C GLN A 13 -11.22 6.21 -19.58
N GLU A 14 -10.57 5.28 -18.88
CA GLU A 14 -11.26 4.16 -18.26
C GLU A 14 -12.24 4.70 -17.20
N PRO A 15 -13.51 4.26 -17.21
CA PRO A 15 -14.50 4.75 -16.26
C PRO A 15 -14.10 4.40 -14.83
N HIS A 16 -14.16 5.38 -13.93
CA HIS A 16 -14.00 5.20 -12.49
C HIS A 16 -15.09 4.26 -11.94
N SER A 17 -14.84 2.95 -11.98
CA SER A 17 -15.61 1.99 -11.18
C SER A 17 -15.27 2.22 -9.70
N PRO A 18 -16.27 2.22 -8.79
CA PRO A 18 -15.98 2.15 -7.36
C PRO A 18 -15.23 0.84 -7.14
N ARG A 19 -13.97 0.95 -6.71
CA ARG A 19 -13.07 -0.19 -6.53
C ARG A 19 -13.57 -1.00 -5.33
N SER A 20 -14.58 -1.84 -5.55
CA SER A 20 -14.84 -2.98 -4.68
C SER A 20 -13.65 -3.90 -4.90
N SER A 21 -12.73 -3.94 -3.94
CA SER A 21 -11.73 -4.99 -3.90
C SER A 21 -12.45 -6.34 -4.05
N PRO A 22 -11.93 -7.25 -4.90
CA PRO A 22 -12.48 -8.60 -5.00
C PRO A 22 -12.48 -9.26 -3.61
N VAL A 23 -13.40 -10.19 -3.38
CA VAL A 23 -13.48 -10.93 -2.10
C VAL A 23 -12.08 -11.47 -1.78
N PRO A 24 -11.55 -11.18 -0.59
CA PRO A 24 -10.21 -11.62 -0.22
C PRO A 24 -10.12 -13.15 -0.35
N THR A 25 -9.14 -13.64 -1.09
CA THR A 25 -8.94 -15.09 -1.32
C THR A 25 -7.63 -15.56 -0.70
N GLY A 26 -7.62 -16.79 -0.20
CA GLY A 26 -6.47 -17.39 0.49
C GLY A 26 -6.30 -16.87 1.92
N VAL A 27 -5.18 -17.26 2.54
CA VAL A 27 -4.90 -17.00 3.97
C VAL A 27 -4.95 -15.53 4.40
N GLN A 28 -4.58 -14.62 3.50
CA GLN A 28 -4.66 -13.18 3.74
C GLN A 28 -6.12 -12.73 3.82
N GLY A 29 -6.97 -13.31 2.99
CA GLY A 29 -8.39 -13.02 3.01
C GLY A 29 -9.12 -13.60 4.21
N ASP A 30 -8.74 -14.80 4.63
CA ASP A 30 -9.24 -15.39 5.87
C ASP A 30 -8.86 -14.51 7.08
N LEU A 31 -7.63 -13.99 7.11
CA LEU A 31 -7.19 -13.05 8.12
C LEU A 31 -7.99 -11.74 8.10
N GLU A 32 -8.24 -11.16 6.91
CA GLU A 32 -9.04 -9.94 6.77
C GLU A 32 -10.48 -10.14 7.26
N LEU A 33 -11.08 -11.30 6.96
CA LEU A 33 -12.43 -11.63 7.40
C LEU A 33 -12.50 -11.83 8.93
N GLU A 34 -11.51 -12.51 9.51
CA GLU A 34 -11.42 -12.70 10.96
C GLU A 34 -11.19 -11.36 11.68
N LEU A 35 -10.35 -10.46 11.16
CA LEU A 35 -10.15 -9.11 11.72
C LEU A 35 -11.44 -8.28 11.70
N LEU A 36 -12.24 -8.39 10.63
CA LEU A 36 -13.55 -7.75 10.55
C LEU A 36 -14.52 -8.37 11.57
N GLY A 37 -14.49 -9.69 11.73
CA GLY A 37 -15.25 -10.42 12.74
C GLY A 37 -14.91 -9.96 14.16
N LEU A 38 -13.62 -9.83 14.47
CA LEU A 38 -13.10 -9.33 15.75
C LEU A 38 -13.60 -7.92 16.06
N ALA A 39 -13.57 -7.01 15.07
CA ALA A 39 -14.11 -5.66 15.23
C ALA A 39 -15.61 -5.69 15.57
N GLY A 40 -16.38 -6.56 14.92
CA GLY A 40 -17.79 -6.81 15.25
C GLY A 40 -17.98 -7.36 16.66
N ALA A 41 -17.17 -8.33 17.09
CA ALA A 41 -17.20 -8.90 18.43
C ALA A 41 -16.90 -7.83 19.51
N LEU A 42 -15.91 -6.98 19.28
CA LEU A 42 -15.57 -5.84 20.17
C LEU A 42 -16.72 -4.83 20.27
N TYR A 43 -17.36 -4.50 19.14
CA TYR A 43 -18.54 -3.63 19.13
C TYR A 43 -19.71 -4.23 19.91
N ASN A 44 -19.99 -5.52 19.70
CA ASN A 44 -21.03 -6.26 20.41
C ASN A 44 -20.76 -6.34 21.91
N LEU A 45 -19.50 -6.54 22.30
CA LEU A 45 -19.09 -6.49 23.70
C LEU A 45 -19.35 -5.10 24.30
N GLY A 46 -18.94 -4.03 23.61
CA GLY A 46 -19.15 -2.65 24.05
C GLY A 46 -20.63 -2.34 24.30
N THR A 47 -21.50 -2.67 23.33
CA THR A 47 -22.95 -2.48 23.48
C THR A 47 -23.55 -3.34 24.60
N THR A 48 -23.06 -4.58 24.79
CA THR A 48 -23.50 -5.47 25.88
C THR A 48 -23.13 -4.90 27.25
N VAL A 49 -21.92 -4.36 27.42
CA VAL A 49 -21.48 -3.72 28.66
C VAL A 49 -22.32 -2.48 28.99
N ILE A 50 -22.61 -1.65 27.98
CA ILE A 50 -23.50 -0.48 28.15
C ILE A 50 -24.91 -0.92 28.59
N ASN A 51 -25.44 -1.98 27.98
CA ASN A 51 -26.77 -2.51 28.32
C ASN A 51 -26.82 -3.18 29.71
N ASP A 52 -25.73 -3.81 30.15
CA ASP A 52 -25.63 -4.45 31.46
C ASP A 52 -25.45 -3.41 32.58
N THR A 53 -24.71 -2.32 32.31
CA THR A 53 -24.50 -1.21 33.26
C THR A 53 -25.70 -0.26 33.38
N SER A 54 -26.52 -0.14 32.33
CA SER A 54 -27.76 0.66 32.35
C SER A 54 -28.95 -0.07 32.97
N LYS A 55 -28.88 -1.39 33.15
CA LYS A 55 -29.89 -2.19 33.86
C LYS A 55 -29.47 -2.40 35.31
N ASP A 56 -29.95 -1.53 36.20
CA ASP A 56 -29.85 -1.73 37.65
C ASP A 56 -30.49 -3.08 38.05
N SER A 57 -29.64 -4.05 38.40
CA SER A 57 -29.79 -5.11 39.42
C SER A 57 -31.09 -5.94 39.55
N ASN A 58 -32.11 -5.84 38.69
CA ASN A 58 -33.43 -6.40 39.04
C ASN A 58 -33.72 -7.83 38.53
N GLN A 59 -32.69 -8.62 38.20
CA GLN A 59 -32.84 -10.04 37.81
C GLN A 59 -31.82 -10.92 38.54
N PRO A 60 -32.21 -11.64 39.61
CA PRO A 60 -31.29 -12.40 40.46
C PRO A 60 -30.78 -13.72 39.85
N HIS A 61 -31.20 -14.10 38.64
CA HIS A 61 -30.87 -15.39 38.03
C HIS A 61 -30.39 -15.35 36.57
N GLY A 62 -30.20 -14.16 35.99
CA GLY A 62 -29.66 -14.02 34.63
C GLY A 62 -28.13 -13.89 34.67
N SER A 63 -27.41 -14.93 34.22
CA SER A 63 -25.97 -14.83 33.98
C SER A 63 -25.68 -13.61 33.09
N LYS A 64 -24.81 -12.71 33.57
CA LYS A 64 -24.49 -11.47 32.86
C LYS A 64 -23.93 -11.81 31.47
N PRO A 65 -24.54 -11.34 30.37
CA PRO A 65 -24.18 -11.72 29.01
C PRO A 65 -22.77 -11.26 28.61
N VAL A 66 -22.19 -10.33 29.36
CA VAL A 66 -20.82 -9.81 29.17
C VAL A 66 -19.79 -10.94 29.21
N GLY A 67 -19.90 -11.90 30.12
CA GLY A 67 -18.91 -12.98 30.25
C GLY A 67 -18.80 -13.83 28.99
N LEU A 68 -19.94 -14.12 28.34
CA LEU A 68 -19.96 -14.84 27.06
C LEU A 68 -19.33 -14.02 25.94
N LYS A 69 -19.62 -12.70 25.88
CA LYS A 69 -19.05 -11.81 24.86
C LYS A 69 -17.55 -11.58 25.01
N VAL A 70 -17.03 -11.60 26.24
CA VAL A 70 -15.58 -11.58 26.47
C VAL A 70 -14.93 -12.84 25.93
N ASN A 71 -15.53 -14.02 26.16
CA ASN A 71 -15.00 -15.28 25.62
C ASN A 71 -14.99 -15.29 24.09
N GLU A 72 -16.04 -14.78 23.43
CA GLU A 72 -16.08 -14.65 21.96
C GLU A 72 -14.91 -13.79 21.42
N VAL A 73 -14.58 -12.68 22.10
CA VAL A 73 -13.44 -11.84 21.71
C VAL A 73 -12.11 -12.57 21.92
N ILE A 74 -11.95 -13.31 23.03
CA ILE A 74 -10.74 -14.10 23.30
C ILE A 74 -10.55 -15.18 22.23
N GLU A 75 -11.63 -15.87 21.85
CA GLU A 75 -11.60 -16.89 20.80
C GLU A 75 -11.19 -16.29 19.44
N SER A 76 -11.76 -15.14 19.07
CA SER A 76 -11.40 -14.44 17.83
C SER A 76 -9.94 -13.94 17.85
N LEU A 77 -9.46 -13.39 18.97
CA LEU A 77 -8.04 -13.02 19.12
C LEU A 77 -7.09 -14.22 18.95
N ASN A 78 -7.47 -15.39 19.48
CA ASN A 78 -6.71 -16.62 19.31
C ASN A 78 -6.73 -17.08 17.83
N SER A 79 -7.88 -16.97 17.15
CA SER A 79 -7.99 -17.25 15.71
C SER A 79 -7.03 -16.36 14.90
N VAL A 80 -7.03 -15.04 15.16
CA VAL A 80 -6.13 -14.08 14.50
C VAL A 80 -4.65 -14.42 14.74
N ASP A 81 -4.24 -14.72 15.97
CA ASP A 81 -2.85 -15.07 16.30
C ASP A 81 -2.39 -16.36 15.59
N ASN A 82 -3.27 -17.36 15.48
CA ASN A 82 -2.98 -18.59 14.75
C ASN A 82 -2.83 -18.34 13.24
N LEU A 83 -3.72 -17.52 12.66
CA LEU A 83 -3.62 -17.12 11.25
C LEU A 83 -2.35 -16.31 10.99
N ALA A 84 -1.99 -15.37 11.88
CA ALA A 84 -0.80 -14.53 11.75
C ALA A 84 0.52 -15.32 11.74
N ARG A 85 0.54 -16.53 12.35
CA ARG A 85 1.70 -17.44 12.33
C ARG A 85 1.75 -18.35 11.10
N ALA A 86 0.77 -18.25 10.19
CA ALA A 86 0.76 -19.07 8.99
C ALA A 86 1.99 -18.77 8.12
N PRO A 87 2.72 -19.81 7.64
CA PRO A 87 3.93 -19.62 6.82
C PRO A 87 3.71 -18.86 5.51
N SER A 88 2.47 -18.71 5.06
CA SER A 88 2.08 -17.97 3.87
C SER A 88 2.00 -16.45 4.10
N LEU A 89 2.01 -15.97 5.35
CA LEU A 89 1.96 -14.56 5.70
C LEU A 89 3.35 -13.98 5.99
N ASN A 90 4.22 -13.96 4.97
CA ASN A 90 5.60 -13.45 5.09
C ASN A 90 5.76 -12.00 4.58
N THR A 91 4.68 -11.25 4.45
CA THR A 91 4.75 -9.88 3.94
C THR A 91 5.47 -8.99 4.96
N MET A 92 6.64 -8.47 4.57
CA MET A 92 7.35 -7.50 5.39
C MET A 92 6.71 -6.12 5.26
N VAL A 93 6.29 -5.56 6.39
CA VAL A 93 5.72 -4.21 6.46
C VAL A 93 6.80 -3.24 6.96
N PRO A 94 7.20 -2.23 6.18
CA PRO A 94 8.17 -1.22 6.64
C PRO A 94 7.64 -0.46 7.87
N MET A 95 8.51 -0.20 8.86
CA MET A 95 8.12 0.54 10.08
C MET A 95 7.45 1.88 9.79
N GLN A 96 7.86 2.60 8.74
CA GLN A 96 7.23 3.86 8.37
C GLN A 96 5.74 3.71 8.05
N ILE A 97 5.32 2.57 7.48
CA ILE A 97 3.91 2.32 7.18
C ILE A 97 3.12 2.15 8.47
N LEU A 98 3.70 1.53 9.50
CA LEU A 98 3.06 1.42 10.82
C LEU A 98 2.88 2.80 11.47
N LEU A 99 3.92 3.65 11.41
CA LEU A 99 3.82 5.04 11.89
C LEU A 99 2.77 5.84 11.12
N ASP A 100 2.69 5.65 9.80
CA ASP A 100 1.69 6.32 8.97
C ASP A 100 0.25 5.84 9.29
N ILE A 101 0.06 4.58 9.72
CA ILE A 101 -1.22 4.06 10.22
C ILE A 101 -1.57 4.70 11.57
N ASP A 102 -0.62 4.77 12.50
CA ASP A 102 -0.81 5.40 13.82
C ASP A 102 -1.17 6.89 13.69
N ASP A 103 -0.58 7.59 12.71
CA ASP A 103 -0.90 8.97 12.34
C ASP A 103 -2.22 9.13 11.56
N ALA A 104 -2.97 8.04 11.34
CA ALA A 104 -4.22 8.00 10.56
C ALA A 104 -4.08 8.53 9.12
N LYS A 105 -2.91 8.37 8.49
CA LYS A 105 -2.70 8.79 7.10
C LYS A 105 -3.33 7.82 6.12
N ASN A 106 -3.72 8.34 4.96
CA ASN A 106 -4.26 7.51 3.89
C ASN A 106 -3.13 6.74 3.16
N LEU A 107 -3.06 5.43 3.37
CA LEU A 107 -2.05 4.56 2.75
C LEU A 107 -2.09 4.54 1.21
N THR A 108 -3.27 4.73 0.61
CA THR A 108 -3.40 4.78 -0.86
C THR A 108 -2.72 6.02 -1.42
N GLN A 109 -2.87 7.15 -0.73
CA GLN A 109 -2.19 8.39 -1.09
C GLN A 109 -0.67 8.25 -0.93
N ILE A 110 -0.19 7.73 0.20
CA ILE A 110 1.25 7.52 0.44
C ILE A 110 1.86 6.61 -0.63
N THR A 111 1.15 5.54 -0.99
CA THR A 111 1.61 4.62 -2.04
C THR A 111 1.73 5.33 -3.39
N ARG A 112 0.75 6.17 -3.74
CA ARG A 112 0.79 6.98 -4.96
C ARG A 112 1.97 7.95 -4.96
N GLU A 113 2.14 8.72 -3.88
CA GLU A 113 3.23 9.70 -3.76
C GLU A 113 4.61 9.03 -3.87
N ARG A 114 4.77 7.85 -3.26
CA ARG A 114 6.02 7.07 -3.36
C ARG A 114 6.28 6.57 -4.77
N LEU A 115 5.24 6.12 -5.48
CA LEU A 115 5.35 5.67 -6.86
C LEU A 115 5.71 6.84 -7.80
N GLU A 116 5.04 7.98 -7.63
CA GLU A 116 5.31 9.20 -8.40
C GLU A 116 6.74 9.69 -8.16
N ARG A 117 7.17 9.76 -6.88
CA ARG A 117 8.54 10.15 -6.54
C ARG A 117 9.58 9.21 -7.15
N ALA A 118 9.35 7.90 -7.07
CA ALA A 118 10.26 6.91 -7.68
C ALA A 118 10.35 7.07 -9.20
N ALA A 119 9.23 7.34 -9.87
CA ALA A 119 9.21 7.60 -11.30
C ALA A 119 9.97 8.89 -11.67
N THR A 120 9.71 9.98 -10.95
CA THR A 120 10.41 11.26 -11.15
C THR A 120 11.91 11.11 -10.89
N GLU A 121 12.31 10.45 -9.82
CA GLU A 121 13.72 10.23 -9.49
C GLU A 121 14.41 9.36 -10.54
N ASN A 122 13.75 8.30 -11.04
CA ASN A 122 14.27 7.47 -12.12
C ASN A 122 14.46 8.28 -13.43
N GLN A 123 13.47 9.09 -13.82
CA GLN A 123 13.58 9.96 -14.99
C GLN A 123 14.70 10.99 -14.84
N PHE A 124 14.82 11.59 -13.66
CA PHE A 124 15.86 12.55 -13.35
C PHE A 124 17.26 11.92 -13.41
N MET A 125 17.41 10.70 -12.88
CA MET A 125 18.67 9.96 -12.96
C MET A 125 19.03 9.58 -14.38
N ASN A 126 18.08 9.13 -15.20
CA ASN A 126 18.32 8.87 -16.63
C ASN A 126 18.75 10.15 -17.36
N GLY A 127 18.10 11.28 -17.07
CA GLY A 127 18.51 12.58 -17.64
C GLY A 127 19.94 12.97 -17.27
N LYS A 128 20.36 12.72 -16.03
CA LYS A 128 21.75 12.95 -15.60
C LYS A 128 22.74 12.05 -16.34
N ILE A 129 22.42 10.76 -16.51
CA ILE A 129 23.26 9.82 -17.25
C ILE A 129 23.44 10.30 -18.69
N HIS A 130 22.34 10.67 -19.35
CA HIS A 130 22.39 11.21 -20.72
C HIS A 130 23.19 12.51 -20.83
N ALA A 131 23.07 13.42 -19.86
CA ALA A 131 23.83 14.66 -19.87
C ALA A 131 25.34 14.42 -19.73
N VAL A 132 25.75 13.46 -18.88
CA VAL A 132 27.16 13.08 -18.72
C VAL A 132 27.70 12.43 -20.00
N GLN A 133 26.93 11.55 -20.64
CA GLN A 133 27.30 10.93 -21.91
C GLN A 133 27.47 11.99 -23.02
N ALA A 134 26.50 12.89 -23.17
CA ALA A 134 26.58 13.96 -24.15
C ALA A 134 27.76 14.90 -23.89
N TYR A 135 28.03 15.24 -22.62
CA TYR A 135 29.20 16.04 -22.26
C TYR A 135 30.51 15.35 -22.65
N HIS A 136 30.62 14.04 -22.39
CA HIS A 136 31.79 13.24 -22.78
C HIS A 136 32.00 13.25 -24.29
N GLU A 137 30.93 13.06 -25.08
CA GLU A 137 30.96 13.13 -26.54
C GLU A 137 31.42 14.51 -27.04
N TYR A 138 30.84 15.59 -26.51
CA TYR A 138 31.23 16.96 -26.88
C TYR A 138 32.67 17.27 -26.53
N LEU A 139 33.13 16.81 -25.36
CA LEU A 139 34.51 17.00 -24.93
C LEU A 139 35.48 16.24 -25.85
N ASN A 140 35.20 14.97 -26.16
CA ASN A 140 36.03 14.17 -27.06
C ASN A 140 36.06 14.77 -28.48
N GLN A 141 34.92 15.28 -28.96
CA GLN A 141 34.87 15.99 -30.23
C GLN A 141 35.74 17.26 -30.21
N ALA A 142 35.65 18.07 -29.16
CA ALA A 142 36.47 19.27 -29.03
C ALA A 142 37.98 18.93 -28.92
N LEU A 143 38.34 17.87 -28.19
CA LEU A 143 39.71 17.43 -28.05
C LEU A 143 40.28 16.90 -29.37
N SER A 144 39.54 16.07 -30.11
CA SER A 144 40.00 15.56 -31.41
C SER A 144 40.24 16.67 -32.45
N VAL A 145 39.46 17.76 -32.41
CA VAL A 145 39.64 18.91 -33.31
C VAL A 145 40.87 19.73 -32.95
N ASN A 146 41.10 19.97 -31.65
CA ASN A 146 42.18 20.85 -31.19
C ASN A 146 43.52 20.13 -30.95
N PHE A 147 43.48 18.82 -30.71
CA PHE A 147 44.63 17.94 -30.43
C PHE A 147 44.50 16.63 -31.21
N PRO A 148 44.69 16.63 -32.54
CA PRO A 148 44.48 15.46 -33.39
C PRO A 148 45.37 14.26 -33.01
N GLU A 149 46.55 14.52 -32.45
CA GLU A 149 47.47 13.50 -31.96
C GLU A 149 46.92 12.68 -30.78
N LEU A 150 45.92 13.20 -30.05
CA LEU A 150 45.23 12.49 -28.98
C LEU A 150 44.06 11.62 -29.49
N ALA A 151 43.64 11.76 -30.75
CA ALA A 151 42.41 11.15 -31.25
C ALA A 151 42.41 9.60 -31.17
N GLU A 152 43.55 8.93 -31.35
CA GLU A 152 43.66 7.46 -31.21
C GLU A 152 43.53 6.97 -29.76
N SER A 153 43.63 7.87 -28.78
CA SER A 153 43.59 7.55 -27.34
C SER A 153 42.28 7.96 -26.65
N LEU A 154 41.33 8.54 -27.38
CA LEU A 154 40.01 8.91 -26.87
C LEU A 154 39.07 7.71 -27.04
N TRP A 155 38.73 7.07 -25.92
CA TRP A 155 37.75 5.97 -25.81
C TRP A 155 36.49 6.48 -25.12
#